data_AF-A0A838QBL5-F1
#
_entry.id   AF-A0A838QBL5-F1
#
_cell.length_a   1.000
_cell.length_b   1.000
_cell.length_c   1.000
_cell.angle_alpha   90.00
_cell.angle_beta   90.00
_cell.angle_gamma   90.00
#
_symmetry.space_group_name_H-M   'P 1'
#
loop_
_entity.id
_entity.type
_entity.pdbx_description
1 polymer ?
#
loop_
_entity_poly.entity_id
_entity_poly.type
_entity_poly.pdbx_seq_one_letter_code
_entity_poly.pdbx_strand_id
1 'polypeptide(L)'
;VNELQNGLLSREGLARLERQFLTEYFLDNETNGAQADFLARAELYRGDYRNAEKFVDELKSVTPEAVQRVARKYMKGIRFAYVGDPGKLRRELITRF
;
A
#
# COMPACT_ATOMS: atom_id res chain seq x y z
N VAL A 1 -8.91 -6.34 -8.44
CA VAL A 1 -7.96 -7.43 -8.08
C VAL A 1 -7.47 -8.14 -9.33
N ASN A 2 -8.38 -8.71 -10.13
CA ASN A 2 -8.01 -9.38 -11.39
C ASN A 2 -7.16 -8.49 -12.33
N GLU A 3 -7.45 -7.20 -12.44
CA GLU A 3 -6.66 -6.28 -13.26
C GLU A 3 -5.21 -6.13 -12.78
N LEU A 4 -4.97 -6.02 -11.47
CA LEU A 4 -3.61 -5.93 -10.92
C LEU A 4 -2.85 -7.26 -11.00
N GLN A 5 -3.57 -8.38 -10.99
CA GLN A 5 -2.96 -9.71 -11.12
C GLN A 5 -2.62 -10.06 -12.57
N ASN A 6 -3.41 -9.60 -13.54
CA ASN A 6 -3.29 -10.02 -14.94
C ASN A 6 -2.75 -8.91 -15.86
N GLY A 7 -2.95 -7.65 -15.51
CA GLY A 7 -2.45 -6.48 -16.22
C GLY A 7 -1.14 -5.95 -15.62
N LEU A 8 -0.46 -5.10 -16.39
CA LEU A 8 0.64 -4.29 -15.91
C LEU A 8 0.17 -2.84 -15.81
N LEU A 9 0.58 -2.16 -14.74
CA LEU A 9 0.41 -0.72 -14.64
C LEU A 9 1.27 -0.02 -15.70
N SER A 10 0.76 1.07 -16.27
CA SER A 10 1.61 1.93 -17.08
C SER A 10 2.70 2.55 -16.20
N ARG A 11 3.90 2.72 -16.76
CA ARG A 11 5.01 3.35 -16.03
C ARG A 11 4.66 4.78 -15.60
N GLU A 12 3.97 5.51 -16.46
CA GLU A 12 3.49 6.87 -16.16
C GLU A 12 2.46 6.87 -15.02
N GLY A 13 1.49 5.95 -15.05
CA GLY A 13 0.49 5.81 -14.01
C GLY A 13 1.10 5.47 -12.67
N LEU A 14 2.05 4.53 -12.64
CA LEU A 14 2.80 4.18 -11.44
C LEU A 14 3.60 5.37 -10.90
N ALA A 15 4.34 6.08 -11.77
CA ALA A 15 5.12 7.25 -11.37
C ALA A 15 4.23 8.39 -10.84
N ARG A 16 3.01 8.54 -11.36
CA ARG A 16 2.04 9.51 -10.83
C ARG A 16 1.58 9.13 -9.42
N LEU A 17 1.25 7.86 -9.19
CA LEU A 17 0.85 7.36 -7.88
C LEU A 17 1.98 7.48 -6.85
N GLU A 18 3.21 7.16 -7.25
CA GLU A 18 4.41 7.31 -6.43
C GLU A 18 4.60 8.77 -5.97
N ARG A 19 4.50 9.74 -6.90
CA ARG A 19 4.61 11.16 -6.56
C ARG A 19 3.54 11.62 -5.58
N GLN A 20 2.28 11.21 -5.80
CA GLN A 20 1.19 11.55 -4.89
C GLN A 20 1.47 11.00 -3.48
N PHE A 21 1.85 9.73 -3.39
CA PHE A 21 2.17 9.09 -2.12
C PHE A 21 3.33 9.78 -1.40
N LEU A 22 4.39 10.15 -2.12
CA LEU A 22 5.54 10.87 -1.53
C LEU A 22 5.13 12.23 -0.98
N THR A 23 4.25 12.96 -1.66
CA THR A 23 3.73 14.24 -1.14
C THR A 23 2.94 14.05 0.15
N GLU A 24 1.99 13.12 0.18
CA GLU A 24 1.21 12.80 1.39
C GLU A 24 2.15 12.36 2.53
N TYR A 25 3.12 11.50 2.23
CA TYR A 25 4.12 11.04 3.18
C TYR A 25 4.93 12.18 3.80
N PHE A 26 5.41 13.15 3.01
CA PHE A 26 6.16 14.28 3.54
C PHE A 26 5.29 15.17 4.43
N LEU A 27 4.04 15.40 4.05
CA LEU A 27 3.08 16.18 4.84
C LEU A 27 2.76 15.49 6.19
N ASP A 28 2.56 14.18 6.18
CA ASP A 28 2.27 13.41 7.39
C ASP A 28 3.47 13.34 8.34
N ASN A 29 4.69 13.48 7.81
CA ASN A 29 5.94 13.37 8.57
C ASN A 29 6.59 14.73 8.92
N GLU A 30 5.84 15.83 8.89
CA GLU A 30 6.36 17.17 9.19
C GLU A 30 6.72 17.37 10.67
N THR A 31 5.99 16.72 11.58
CA THR A 31 6.18 16.94 13.02
C THR A 31 7.35 16.14 13.58
N ASN A 32 8.00 16.68 14.62
CA ASN A 32 9.05 15.96 15.35
C ASN A 32 8.56 14.60 15.89
N GLY A 33 7.29 14.51 16.29
CA GLY A 33 6.69 13.27 16.76
C GLY A 33 6.58 12.21 15.66
N ALA A 34 6.15 12.60 14.46
CA ALA A 34 6.07 11.71 13.31
C ALA A 34 7.47 11.24 12.86
N GLN A 35 8.44 12.14 12.82
CA GLN A 35 9.84 11.80 12.56
C GLN A 35 10.40 10.79 13.58
N ALA A 36 10.13 11.00 14.88
CA ALA A 36 10.56 10.06 15.92
C ALA A 36 9.90 8.68 15.79
N ASP A 37 8.59 8.61 15.49
CA ASP A 37 7.88 7.35 15.23
C ASP A 37 8.47 6.61 14.01
N PHE A 38 8.80 7.34 12.95
CA PHE A 38 9.38 6.77 11.74
C PHE A 38 10.76 6.14 11.99
N LEU A 39 11.66 6.85 12.69
CA LEU A 39 12.96 6.32 13.08
C LEU A 39 12.82 5.10 14.01
N ALA A 40 11.90 5.16 14.98
CA ALA A 40 11.63 4.05 15.89
C ALA A 40 11.14 2.80 15.14
N ARG A 41 10.24 2.95 14.16
CA ARG A 41 9.78 1.83 13.33
C ARG A 41 10.90 1.22 12.49
N ALA A 42 11.80 2.04 11.95
CA ALA A 42 12.95 1.54 11.21
C ALA A 42 13.89 0.72 12.11
N GLU A 43 14.13 1.15 13.34
CA GLU A 43 14.86 0.36 14.33
C GLU A 43 14.12 -0.96 14.64
N LEU A 44 12.84 -0.89 14.99
CA LEU A 44 12.06 -2.06 15.43
C LEU A 44 11.88 -3.12 14.33
N TYR A 45 11.63 -2.72 13.09
CA TYR A 45 11.30 -3.64 12.00
C TYR A 45 12.47 -3.93 11.07
N ARG A 46 13.48 -3.05 11.02
CA ARG A 46 14.62 -3.16 10.10
C ARG A 46 15.97 -3.19 10.82
N GLY A 47 16.00 -3.09 12.14
CA GLY A 47 17.20 -3.25 12.98
C GLY A 47 18.21 -2.10 12.90
N ASP A 48 17.86 -0.99 12.25
CA ASP A 48 18.68 0.23 12.21
C ASP A 48 17.77 1.41 11.81
N TYR A 49 17.65 2.40 12.69
CA TYR A 49 16.89 3.62 12.43
C TYR A 49 17.32 4.34 11.15
N ARG A 50 18.58 4.21 10.70
CA ARG A 50 19.06 4.84 9.46
C ARG A 50 18.40 4.27 8.21
N ASN A 51 17.84 3.06 8.29
CA ASN A 51 17.07 2.49 7.18
C ASN A 51 15.80 3.30 6.85
N ALA A 52 15.38 4.21 7.74
CA ALA A 52 14.29 5.14 7.47
C ALA A 52 14.60 6.06 6.27
N GLU A 53 15.86 6.47 6.09
CA GLU A 53 16.30 7.34 4.99
C GLU A 53 16.14 6.68 3.61
N LYS A 54 16.16 5.35 3.56
CA LYS A 54 16.06 4.57 2.32
C LYS A 54 14.65 4.51 1.75
N PHE A 55 13.64 4.88 2.53
CA PHE A 55 12.24 4.66 2.17
C PHE A 55 11.84 5.30 0.84
N VAL A 56 12.28 6.54 0.59
CA VAL A 56 11.96 7.26 -0.65
C VAL A 56 12.58 6.58 -1.87
N ASP A 57 13.84 6.13 -1.75
CA ASP A 57 14.55 5.45 -2.83
C ASP A 57 13.97 4.05 -3.09
N GLU A 58 13.61 3.32 -2.03
CA GLU A 58 12.91 2.06 -2.13
C GLU A 58 11.56 2.21 -2.85
N LEU A 59 10.79 3.25 -2.53
CA LEU A 59 9.52 3.51 -3.18
C LEU A 59 9.69 3.85 -4.67
N LYS A 60 10.69 4.69 -5.01
CA LYS A 60 11.07 5.01 -6.40
C LYS A 60 11.53 3.80 -7.20
N SER A 61 12.05 2.77 -6.53
CA SER A 61 12.50 1.53 -7.18
C SER A 61 11.36 0.58 -7.56
N VAL A 62 10.11 0.87 -7.15
CA VAL A 62 8.96 0.01 -7.42
C VAL A 62 8.65 -0.02 -8.92
N THR A 63 8.49 -1.23 -9.46
CA THR A 63 8.20 -1.46 -10.87
C THR A 63 6.79 -2.02 -11.06
N PRO A 64 6.15 -1.82 -12.24
CA PRO A 64 4.86 -2.44 -12.56
C PRO A 64 4.85 -3.96 -12.37
N GLU A 65 5.97 -4.61 -12.71
CA GLU A 65 6.14 -6.07 -12.58
C GLU A 65 6.23 -6.49 -11.11
N ALA A 66 6.85 -5.68 -10.25
CA ALA A 66 6.86 -5.91 -8.82
C ALA A 66 5.45 -5.81 -8.22
N VAL A 67 4.67 -4.80 -8.64
CA VAL A 67 3.27 -4.65 -8.22
C VAL A 67 2.43 -5.85 -8.64
N GLN A 68 2.53 -6.27 -9.90
CA GLN A 68 1.82 -7.45 -10.40
C GLN A 68 2.22 -8.72 -9.64
N ARG A 69 3.52 -8.93 -9.40
CA ARG A 69 4.03 -10.09 -8.65
C ARG A 69 3.45 -10.15 -7.24
N VAL A 70 3.42 -9.01 -6.53
CA VAL A 70 2.84 -8.89 -5.18
C VAL A 70 1.33 -9.12 -5.22
N ALA A 71 0.62 -8.56 -6.20
CA ALA A 71 -0.82 -8.77 -6.37
C ALA A 71 -1.15 -10.26 -6.61
N ARG A 72 -0.38 -10.94 -7.47
CA ARG A 72 -0.51 -12.39 -7.69
C ARG A 72 -0.20 -13.20 -6.45
N LYS A 73 0.76 -12.77 -5.62
CA LYS A 73 1.17 -13.49 -4.41
C LYS A 73 0.14 -13.35 -3.29
N TYR A 74 -0.31 -12.13 -3.01
CA TYR A 74 -1.04 -11.83 -1.77
C TYR A 74 -2.51 -11.48 -1.94
N MET A 75 -2.98 -11.02 -3.11
CA MET A 75 -4.40 -10.70 -3.31
C MET A 75 -5.22 -11.97 -3.60
N LYS A 76 -5.24 -12.91 -2.66
CA LYS A 76 -5.97 -14.18 -2.76
C LYS A 76 -6.91 -14.35 -1.58
N GLY A 77 -8.01 -15.09 -1.78
CA GLY A 77 -8.93 -15.44 -0.69
C GLY A 77 -9.59 -14.22 -0.02
N ILE A 78 -9.89 -13.19 -0.81
CA ILE A 78 -10.51 -11.95 -0.31
C ILE A 78 -11.90 -12.28 0.24
N ARG A 79 -12.15 -11.85 1.47
CA ARG A 79 -13.44 -12.02 2.16
C ARG A 79 -14.04 -10.65 2.41
N PHE A 80 -15.32 -10.52 2.08
CA PHE A 80 -16.08 -9.32 2.39
C PHE A 80 -16.84 -9.53 3.68
N ALA A 81 -16.71 -8.56 4.59
CA ALA A 81 -17.52 -8.48 5.80
C ALA A 81 -18.41 -7.24 5.70
N TYR A 82 -19.66 -7.38 6.11
CA TYR A 82 -20.58 -6.26 6.25
C TYR A 82 -20.74 -5.95 7.74
N VAL A 83 -20.58 -4.68 8.10
CA VAL A 83 -20.74 -4.19 9.47
C VAL A 83 -21.96 -3.27 9.48
N GLY A 84 -23.03 -3.69 10.16
CA GLY A 84 -24.30 -2.96 10.20
C GLY A 84 -25.48 -3.90 10.44
N ASP A 85 -26.69 -3.41 10.20
CA ASP A 85 -27.93 -4.20 10.32
C ASP A 85 -27.98 -5.33 9.27
N PRO A 86 -27.92 -6.62 9.68
CA PRO A 86 -27.94 -7.75 8.75
C PRO A 86 -29.23 -7.84 7.93
N GLY A 87 -30.35 -7.30 8.42
CA GLY A 87 -31.62 -7.25 7.70
C GLY A 87 -31.60 -6.33 6.48
N LYS A 88 -30.63 -5.43 6.39
CA LYS A 88 -30.41 -4.52 5.26
C LYS A 88 -29.38 -5.04 4.25
N LEU A 89 -28.75 -6.18 4.53
CA LEU A 89 -27.74 -6.76 3.66
C LEU A 89 -28.40 -7.54 2.52
N ARG A 90 -28.23 -7.03 1.30
CA ARG A 90 -28.44 -7.84 0.09
C ARG A 90 -27.24 -8.76 -0.09
N ARG A 91 -27.40 -10.04 0.26
CA ARG A 91 -26.30 -11.05 0.29
C ARG A 91 -25.54 -11.13 -1.03
N GLU A 92 -26.23 -10.94 -2.14
CA GLU A 92 -25.67 -10.90 -3.50
C GLU A 92 -24.54 -9.85 -3.67
N LEU A 93 -24.55 -8.77 -2.87
CA LEU A 93 -23.54 -7.72 -2.93
C LEU A 93 -22.21 -8.10 -2.30
N ILE A 94 -22.17 -9.14 -1.46
CA ILE A 94 -20.94 -9.57 -0.76
C ILE A 94 -20.39 -10.91 -1.26
N THR A 95 -21.14 -11.63 -2.11
CA THR A 95 -20.76 -12.92 -2.68
C THR A 95 -20.30 -12.88 -4.13
N ARG A 96 -20.35 -11.70 -4.79
CA ARG A 96 -20.13 -11.54 -6.24
C ARG A 96 -18.77 -10.90 -6.54
N PHE A 97 -17.66 -11.58 -6.23
CA PHE A 97 -16.29 -11.09 -6.46
C PHE A 97 -15.32 -12.20 -6.80
#